data_AF-A0A258D8B6-F1
#
_entry.id   AF-A0A258D8B6-F1
#
_cell.length_a   1.000
_cell.length_b   1.000
_cell.length_c   1.000
_cell.angle_alpha   90.00
_cell.angle_beta   90.00
_cell.angle_gamma   90.00
#
_symmetry.space_group_name_H-M   'P 1'
#
loop_
_entity.id
_entity.type
_entity.pdbx_description
1 polymer ?
#
loop_
_entity_poly.entity_id
_entity_poly.type
_entity_poly.pdbx_seq_one_letter_code
_entity_poly.pdbx_strand_id
1 'polypeptide(L)'
;MRLRRLDLTRYGRFTGRSIDFGLAEEGAPDLHILYGPNEAGKSTALAAFLDFLFGIEPRSRFNFLHPYPTMRIGAALELARGSRELVRVKRAQNSLLDASDQPVPEAIIQAELGDIDRDSYRTMFSLDDDTLEKGGESILASKGDLGQLLFSASAGLSDLGRNLEEIRGEADRFYKYRARSGELADLKTRLATLRAEREKIDTFAAQYAQLVATRDKAFSLYNDVLGERARIAARCGEIERLLLALPRLGALRDIRQRLLPLADLPDIPRGWAEQLPAMQKDEVALETRAQAVEDEVARLEGELAAIVVDQAALALTQRFSGLSDLRARSVTATKDIPERRLQLREVDLVISGILERIERKDESEPGRLLLSAS
;
A
#
# COMPACT_ATOMS: atom_id res chain seq x y z
N MET A 1 40.38 13.84 -94.89
CA MET A 1 39.87 12.68 -95.66
C MET A 1 38.54 12.97 -96.35
N ARG A 2 38.43 12.64 -97.65
CA ARG A 2 37.18 12.65 -98.45
C ARG A 2 36.91 11.27 -99.05
N LEU A 3 35.64 10.85 -99.11
CA LEU A 3 35.20 9.61 -99.76
C LEU A 3 34.89 9.88 -101.23
N ARG A 4 35.73 9.39 -102.15
CA ARG A 4 35.53 9.55 -103.59
C ARG A 4 34.58 8.50 -104.17
N ARG A 5 34.73 7.24 -103.75
CA ARG A 5 33.89 6.13 -104.22
C ARG A 5 33.69 5.11 -103.13
N LEU A 6 32.47 4.57 -102.98
CA LEU A 6 32.15 3.46 -102.09
C LEU A 6 31.74 2.24 -102.94
N ASP A 7 32.52 1.17 -102.85
CA ASP A 7 32.33 -0.08 -103.59
C ASP A 7 31.69 -1.14 -102.70
N LEU A 8 30.39 -1.37 -102.90
CA LEU A 8 29.57 -2.37 -102.22
C LEU A 8 29.69 -3.72 -102.95
N THR A 9 30.90 -4.31 -102.91
CA THR A 9 31.24 -5.53 -103.67
C THR A 9 30.42 -6.74 -103.23
N ARG A 10 30.40 -7.05 -101.92
CA ARG A 10 29.59 -8.11 -101.31
C ARG A 10 29.22 -7.71 -99.89
N TYR A 11 28.13 -6.97 -99.73
CA TYR A 11 27.73 -6.45 -98.41
C TYR A 11 26.22 -6.20 -98.33
N GLY A 12 25.55 -6.80 -97.33
CA GLY A 12 24.11 -6.68 -97.18
C GLY A 12 23.36 -7.14 -98.42
N ARG A 13 22.51 -6.27 -98.98
CA ARG A 13 21.71 -6.54 -100.18
C ARG A 13 22.52 -6.35 -101.47
N PHE A 14 23.69 -5.72 -101.40
CA PHE A 14 24.44 -5.30 -102.59
C PHE A 14 25.40 -6.39 -103.07
N THR A 15 25.45 -6.56 -104.39
CA THR A 15 26.40 -7.43 -105.10
C THR A 15 26.98 -6.64 -106.26
N GLY A 16 28.23 -6.22 -106.15
CA GLY A 16 28.97 -5.51 -107.20
C GLY A 16 28.39 -4.13 -107.55
N ARG A 17 27.97 -3.35 -106.56
CA ARG A 17 27.50 -1.96 -106.78
C ARG A 17 28.55 -0.96 -106.31
N SER A 18 28.64 0.17 -106.98
CA SER A 18 29.54 1.27 -106.60
C SER A 18 28.78 2.59 -106.60
N ILE A 19 29.05 3.42 -105.60
CA ILE A 19 28.56 4.79 -105.50
C ILE A 19 29.77 5.69 -105.69
N ASP A 20 29.83 6.38 -106.83
CA ASP A 20 30.91 7.31 -107.17
C ASP A 20 30.45 8.74 -106.88
N PHE A 21 31.23 9.44 -106.05
CA PHE A 21 31.00 10.84 -105.64
C PHE A 21 31.79 11.82 -106.52
N GLY A 22 32.56 11.33 -107.49
CA GLY A 22 33.34 12.18 -108.39
C GLY A 22 34.52 12.87 -107.70
N LEU A 23 35.27 13.67 -108.47
CA LEU A 23 36.36 14.50 -107.95
C LEU A 23 35.77 15.76 -107.30
N ALA A 24 36.43 16.27 -106.25
CA ALA A 24 36.08 17.56 -105.68
C ALA A 24 36.38 18.68 -106.69
N GLU A 25 35.40 19.55 -106.96
CA GLU A 25 35.57 20.72 -107.81
C GLU A 25 35.97 21.94 -106.97
N GLU A 26 37.09 22.60 -107.30
CA GLU A 26 37.52 23.82 -106.61
C GLU A 26 36.48 24.93 -106.76
N GLY A 27 35.97 25.43 -105.63
CA GLY A 27 34.98 26.51 -105.59
C GLY A 27 33.51 26.08 -105.57
N ALA A 28 33.21 24.77 -105.62
CA ALA A 28 31.87 24.23 -105.47
C ALA A 28 31.68 23.48 -104.13
N PRO A 29 30.46 23.45 -103.56
CA PRO A 29 30.19 22.67 -102.36
C PRO A 29 30.18 21.15 -102.64
N ASP A 30 30.92 20.39 -101.85
CA ASP A 30 31.02 18.92 -101.94
C ASP A 30 29.86 18.22 -101.20
N LEU A 31 28.62 18.49 -101.65
CA LEU A 31 27.40 17.94 -101.08
C LEU A 31 26.79 16.88 -102.00
N HIS A 32 26.67 15.66 -101.49
CA HIS A 32 26.04 14.54 -102.21
C HIS A 32 24.77 14.08 -101.51
N ILE A 33 23.70 13.89 -102.29
CA ILE A 33 22.42 13.40 -101.79
C ILE A 33 22.15 12.01 -102.38
N LEU A 34 22.20 10.97 -101.54
CA LEU A 34 21.80 9.63 -101.92
C LEU A 34 20.30 9.46 -101.66
N TYR A 35 19.49 9.48 -102.72
CA TYR A 35 18.04 9.32 -102.62
C TYR A 35 17.56 8.03 -103.29
N GLY A 36 16.41 7.53 -102.86
CA GLY A 36 15.77 6.33 -103.40
C GLY A 36 14.58 5.89 -102.54
N PRO A 37 13.74 4.96 -103.01
CA PRO A 37 12.60 4.46 -102.26
C PRO A 37 13.02 3.79 -100.93
N ASN A 38 12.05 3.53 -100.06
CA ASN A 38 12.29 2.71 -98.88
C ASN A 38 12.84 1.33 -99.30
N GLU A 39 13.70 0.76 -98.46
CA GLU A 39 14.38 -0.52 -98.73
C GLU A 39 15.35 -0.55 -99.92
N ALA A 40 15.62 0.59 -100.56
CA ALA A 40 16.64 0.71 -101.61
C ALA A 40 18.09 0.48 -101.11
N GLY A 41 18.29 0.36 -99.80
CA GLY A 41 19.59 0.08 -99.19
C GLY A 41 20.37 1.32 -98.73
N LYS A 42 19.73 2.48 -98.57
CA LYS A 42 20.36 3.73 -98.09
C LYS A 42 21.05 3.54 -96.73
N SER A 43 20.35 2.99 -95.75
CA SER A 43 20.92 2.68 -94.42
C SER A 43 21.97 1.58 -94.48
N THR A 44 21.86 0.65 -95.45
CA THR A 44 22.88 -0.38 -95.71
C THR A 44 24.17 0.23 -96.26
N ALA A 45 24.08 1.25 -97.13
CA ALA A 45 25.24 1.96 -97.66
C ALA A 45 25.95 2.77 -96.56
N LEU A 46 25.20 3.47 -95.70
CA LEU A 46 25.77 4.16 -94.53
C LEU A 46 26.48 3.18 -93.59
N ALA A 47 25.85 2.05 -93.28
CA ALA A 47 26.47 1.02 -92.45
C ALA A 47 27.72 0.43 -93.10
N ALA A 48 27.74 0.24 -94.42
CA ALA A 48 28.91 -0.22 -95.16
C ALA A 48 30.06 0.80 -95.07
N PHE A 49 29.77 2.09 -95.13
CA PHE A 49 30.77 3.14 -94.95
C PHE A 49 31.38 3.13 -93.54
N LEU A 50 30.54 3.03 -92.50
CA LEU A 50 31.02 2.90 -91.12
C LEU A 50 31.84 1.62 -90.89
N ASP A 51 31.39 0.49 -91.44
CA ASP A 51 32.12 -0.79 -91.38
C ASP A 51 33.42 -0.76 -92.18
N PHE A 52 33.49 0.05 -93.25
CA PHE A 52 34.73 0.27 -93.99
C PHE A 52 35.75 1.05 -93.15
N LEU A 53 35.31 2.12 -92.48
CA LEU A 53 36.17 2.95 -91.62
C LEU A 53 36.67 2.20 -90.38
N PHE A 54 35.75 1.59 -89.62
CA PHE A 54 36.03 1.02 -88.30
C PHE A 54 36.17 -0.51 -88.27
N GLY A 55 36.00 -1.15 -89.41
CA GLY A 55 35.97 -2.61 -89.53
C GLY A 55 34.55 -3.18 -89.44
N ILE A 56 34.33 -4.31 -90.10
CA ILE A 56 33.05 -5.01 -90.09
C ILE A 56 32.87 -5.68 -88.72
N GLU A 57 31.78 -5.34 -88.02
CA GLU A 57 31.48 -5.81 -86.66
C GLU A 57 31.55 -7.36 -86.54
N PRO A 58 32.01 -7.92 -85.40
CA PRO A 58 32.03 -9.36 -85.16
C PRO A 58 30.70 -10.07 -85.42
N ARG A 59 29.59 -9.39 -85.12
CA ARG A 59 28.21 -9.87 -85.35
C ARG A 59 27.45 -8.92 -86.29
N SER A 60 27.98 -8.72 -87.50
CA SER A 60 27.34 -7.84 -88.48
C SER A 60 26.01 -8.44 -88.96
N ARG A 61 24.93 -7.64 -88.86
CA ARG A 61 23.57 -7.97 -89.35
C ARG A 61 23.43 -7.98 -90.88
N PHE A 62 24.49 -7.61 -91.61
CA PHE A 62 24.47 -7.46 -93.07
C PHE A 62 25.02 -8.68 -93.82
N ASN A 63 25.06 -9.85 -93.20
CA ASN A 63 25.52 -11.12 -93.79
C ASN A 63 24.40 -11.97 -94.44
N PHE A 64 23.20 -11.41 -94.61
CA PHE A 64 22.01 -12.17 -95.03
C PHE A 64 22.09 -12.72 -96.47
N LEU A 65 22.75 -12.02 -97.39
CA LEU A 65 22.98 -12.50 -98.77
C LEU A 65 24.39 -13.06 -98.97
N HIS A 66 25.38 -12.51 -98.26
CA HIS A 66 26.80 -12.84 -98.39
C HIS A 66 27.35 -13.37 -97.06
N PRO A 67 27.77 -14.64 -96.97
CA PRO A 67 28.38 -15.19 -95.77
C PRO A 67 29.63 -14.40 -95.35
N TYR A 68 29.92 -14.34 -94.04
CA TYR A 68 31.03 -13.56 -93.47
C TYR A 68 32.35 -13.66 -94.24
N PRO A 69 32.87 -14.86 -94.62
CA PRO A 69 34.16 -14.95 -95.32
C PRO A 69 34.20 -14.27 -96.69
N THR A 70 33.04 -14.03 -97.28
CA THR A 70 32.89 -13.43 -98.62
C THR A 70 32.57 -11.94 -98.57
N MET A 71 32.28 -11.37 -97.40
CA MET A 71 31.93 -9.97 -97.25
C MET A 71 33.11 -9.06 -97.59
N ARG A 72 32.86 -8.08 -98.45
CA ARG A 72 33.89 -7.17 -98.99
C ARG A 72 33.28 -5.80 -99.31
N ILE A 73 33.90 -4.76 -98.78
CA ILE A 73 33.57 -3.35 -99.04
C ILE A 73 34.83 -2.66 -99.53
N GLY A 74 34.82 -2.08 -100.71
CA GLY A 74 35.91 -1.23 -101.19
C GLY A 74 35.57 0.25 -101.01
N ALA A 75 36.60 1.09 -101.00
CA ALA A 75 36.42 2.52 -101.18
C ALA A 75 37.67 3.16 -101.82
N ALA A 76 37.45 4.25 -102.55
CA ALA A 76 38.49 5.18 -102.91
C ALA A 76 38.43 6.38 -101.97
N LEU A 77 39.50 6.58 -101.19
CA LEU A 77 39.63 7.71 -100.27
C LEU A 77 40.66 8.71 -100.79
N GLU A 78 40.33 9.99 -100.69
CA GLU A 78 41.27 11.10 -100.88
C GLU A 78 41.80 11.50 -99.50
N LEU A 79 43.06 11.14 -99.23
CA LEU A 79 43.76 11.40 -97.97
C LEU A 79 44.75 12.54 -98.16
N ALA A 80 45.27 13.13 -97.06
CA ALA A 80 46.26 14.20 -97.15
C ALA A 80 47.56 13.76 -97.88
N ARG A 81 47.85 12.46 -97.89
CA ARG A 81 49.02 11.84 -98.54
C ARG A 81 48.73 11.29 -99.94
N GLY A 82 47.56 11.59 -100.53
CA GLY A 82 47.13 11.16 -101.86
C GLY A 82 45.94 10.20 -101.85
N SER A 83 45.40 9.93 -103.03
CA SER A 83 44.27 9.01 -103.22
C SER A 83 44.69 7.55 -103.02
N ARG A 84 43.89 6.77 -102.30
CA ARG A 84 44.11 5.33 -102.10
C ARG A 84 42.84 4.55 -102.36
N GLU A 85 42.99 3.42 -103.05
CA GLU A 85 41.96 2.39 -103.14
C GLU A 85 42.22 1.33 -102.07
N LEU A 86 41.22 1.10 -101.23
CA LEU A 86 41.29 0.23 -100.07
C LEU A 86 40.09 -0.69 -100.04
N VAL A 87 40.27 -1.87 -99.46
CA VAL A 87 39.21 -2.87 -99.34
C VAL A 87 39.17 -3.44 -97.93
N ARG A 88 37.99 -3.39 -97.32
CA ARG A 88 37.70 -4.02 -96.04
C ARG A 88 37.05 -5.39 -96.26
N VAL A 89 37.62 -6.40 -95.61
CA VAL A 89 37.06 -7.77 -95.54
C VAL A 89 36.73 -8.13 -94.09
N LYS A 90 35.80 -9.07 -93.88
CA LYS A 90 35.45 -9.52 -92.53
C LYS A 90 36.55 -10.43 -91.95
N ARG A 91 37.46 -9.85 -91.18
CA ARG A 91 38.51 -10.54 -90.41
C ARG A 91 38.70 -9.87 -89.04
N ALA A 92 39.26 -10.60 -88.07
CA ALA A 92 39.54 -10.07 -86.75
C ALA A 92 40.77 -9.14 -86.71
N GLN A 93 41.76 -9.40 -87.57
CA GLN A 93 42.98 -8.62 -87.73
C GLN A 93 43.32 -8.54 -89.22
N ASN A 94 44.15 -7.57 -89.63
CA ASN A 94 44.60 -7.40 -91.02
C ASN A 94 43.42 -7.39 -92.01
N SER A 95 42.37 -6.65 -91.63
CA SER A 95 41.07 -6.64 -92.31
C SER A 95 40.98 -5.60 -93.44
N LEU A 96 41.89 -4.63 -93.45
CA LEU A 96 42.05 -3.62 -94.49
C LEU A 96 43.13 -4.07 -95.48
N LEU A 97 42.80 -4.06 -96.77
CA LEU A 97 43.64 -4.49 -97.87
C LEU A 97 43.84 -3.34 -98.87
N ASP A 98 44.93 -3.38 -99.63
CA ASP A 98 45.15 -2.50 -100.79
C ASP A 98 44.54 -3.08 -102.08
N ALA A 99 44.76 -2.38 -103.20
CA ALA A 99 44.32 -2.83 -104.53
C ALA A 99 44.95 -4.16 -104.99
N SER A 100 46.05 -4.60 -104.38
CA SER A 100 46.74 -5.88 -104.66
C SER A 100 46.34 -6.98 -103.67
N ASP A 101 45.28 -6.79 -102.89
CA ASP A 101 44.80 -7.68 -101.84
C ASP A 101 45.81 -7.94 -100.70
N GLN A 102 46.79 -7.04 -100.51
CA GLN A 102 47.76 -7.13 -99.42
C GLN A 102 47.26 -6.35 -98.18
N PRO A 103 47.42 -6.90 -96.96
CA PRO A 103 47.05 -6.20 -95.74
C PRO A 103 47.80 -4.88 -95.56
N VAL A 104 47.05 -3.83 -95.19
CA VAL A 104 47.62 -2.53 -94.84
C VAL A 104 47.28 -2.16 -93.40
N PRO A 105 48.12 -1.35 -92.71
CA PRO A 105 47.85 -0.91 -91.35
C PRO A 105 46.56 -0.09 -91.23
N GLU A 106 45.75 -0.36 -90.21
CA GLU A 106 44.52 0.42 -89.94
C GLU A 106 44.80 1.89 -89.58
N ALA A 107 46.02 2.17 -89.11
CA ALA A 107 46.53 3.51 -88.83
C ALA A 107 46.38 4.49 -90.01
N ILE A 108 46.30 4.00 -91.25
CA ILE A 108 46.08 4.84 -92.44
C ILE A 108 44.74 5.58 -92.37
N ILE A 109 43.68 4.93 -91.86
CA ILE A 109 42.36 5.55 -91.70
C ILE A 109 42.27 6.25 -90.34
N GLN A 110 42.79 5.64 -89.27
CA GLN A 110 42.73 6.22 -87.91
C GLN A 110 43.46 7.57 -87.80
N ALA A 111 44.61 7.72 -88.46
CA ALA A 111 45.37 8.98 -88.45
C ALA A 111 44.58 10.15 -89.06
N GLU A 112 43.64 9.88 -89.98
CA GLU A 112 42.79 10.90 -90.59
C GLU A 112 41.52 11.16 -89.78
N LEU A 113 41.11 10.20 -88.94
CA LEU A 113 39.98 10.33 -88.02
C LEU A 113 40.37 10.91 -86.65
N GLY A 114 41.66 11.08 -86.37
CA GLY A 114 42.15 11.67 -85.11
C GLY A 114 41.80 10.84 -83.87
N ASP A 115 41.90 9.52 -83.97
CA ASP A 115 41.59 8.55 -82.90
C ASP A 115 40.13 8.56 -82.39
N ILE A 116 39.20 9.13 -83.17
CA ILE A 116 37.76 9.05 -82.88
C ILE A 116 37.29 7.60 -83.06
N ASP A 117 36.63 7.05 -82.05
CA ASP A 117 36.03 5.71 -82.12
C ASP A 117 34.69 5.70 -82.90
N ARG A 118 34.22 4.50 -83.23
CA ARG A 118 33.00 4.31 -84.05
C ARG A 118 31.76 4.98 -83.45
N ASP A 119 31.59 4.88 -82.14
CA ASP A 119 30.40 5.39 -81.44
C ASP A 119 30.44 6.93 -81.34
N SER A 120 31.62 7.49 -81.08
CA SER A 120 31.85 8.94 -81.10
C SER A 120 31.66 9.51 -82.51
N TYR A 121 32.17 8.83 -83.55
CA TYR A 121 31.97 9.24 -84.93
C TYR A 121 30.49 9.24 -85.31
N ARG A 122 29.76 8.19 -84.94
CA ARG A 122 28.32 8.11 -85.19
C ARG A 122 27.57 9.22 -84.45
N THR A 123 27.91 9.50 -83.20
CA THR A 123 27.22 10.52 -82.39
C THR A 123 27.48 11.95 -82.91
N MET A 124 28.70 12.25 -83.37
CA MET A 124 29.08 13.61 -83.79
C MET A 124 28.79 13.91 -85.26
N PHE A 125 28.90 12.91 -86.14
CA PHE A 125 28.90 13.12 -87.60
C PHE A 125 27.80 12.35 -88.35
N SER A 126 27.01 11.51 -87.66
CA SER A 126 25.89 10.78 -88.26
C SER A 126 24.59 11.13 -87.57
N LEU A 127 23.66 11.74 -88.30
CA LEU A 127 22.28 11.95 -87.86
C LEU A 127 21.41 10.87 -88.49
N ASP A 128 21.01 9.88 -87.68
CA ASP A 128 19.99 8.90 -88.03
C ASP A 128 18.82 8.96 -87.04
N ASP A 129 17.66 8.42 -87.41
CA ASP A 129 16.44 8.49 -86.60
C ASP A 129 16.65 7.89 -85.19
N ASP A 130 17.28 6.72 -85.13
CA ASP A 130 17.61 6.03 -83.87
C ASP A 130 18.57 6.84 -82.97
N THR A 131 19.54 7.56 -83.54
CA THR A 131 20.52 8.38 -82.81
C THR A 131 19.92 9.70 -82.35
N LEU A 132 18.97 10.27 -83.09
CA LEU A 132 18.17 11.41 -82.66
C LEU A 132 17.28 11.05 -81.48
N GLU A 133 16.59 9.90 -81.54
CA GLU A 133 15.75 9.41 -80.44
C GLU A 133 16.60 9.08 -79.20
N LYS A 134 17.67 8.30 -79.35
CA LYS A 134 18.60 7.99 -78.25
C LYS A 134 19.34 9.21 -77.72
N GLY A 135 19.63 10.20 -78.56
CA GLY A 135 20.20 11.47 -78.16
C GLY A 135 19.23 12.26 -77.30
N GLY A 136 17.95 12.31 -77.68
CA GLY A 136 16.87 12.90 -76.89
C GLY A 136 16.65 12.18 -75.56
N GLU A 137 16.62 10.85 -75.57
CA GLU A 137 16.55 10.04 -74.36
C GLU A 137 17.79 10.21 -73.48
N SER A 138 18.98 10.31 -74.05
CA SER A 138 20.21 10.59 -73.29
C SER A 138 20.20 12.00 -72.71
N ILE A 139 19.63 13.00 -73.36
CA ILE A 139 19.44 14.33 -72.78
C ILE A 139 18.47 14.27 -71.58
N LEU A 140 17.43 13.45 -71.67
CA LEU A 140 16.48 13.22 -70.57
C LEU A 140 17.08 12.35 -69.44
N ALA A 141 17.96 11.41 -69.77
CA ALA A 141 18.54 10.44 -68.85
C ALA A 141 19.86 10.90 -68.21
N SER A 142 20.62 11.79 -68.86
CA SER A 142 21.94 12.25 -68.40
C SER A 142 21.80 13.28 -67.28
N LYS A 143 21.68 12.73 -66.08
CA LYS A 143 22.21 13.33 -64.85
C LYS A 143 23.73 13.47 -64.98
N GLY A 144 24.21 14.67 -65.28
CA GLY A 144 25.60 15.06 -65.07
C GLY A 144 26.34 15.50 -66.33
N ASP A 145 26.85 16.73 -66.28
CA ASP A 145 27.74 17.42 -67.20
C ASP A 145 27.15 17.97 -68.51
N LEU A 146 26.69 17.15 -69.46
CA LEU A 146 26.35 17.69 -70.78
C LEU A 146 25.00 18.44 -70.81
N GLY A 147 23.97 17.87 -70.19
CA GLY A 147 22.66 18.53 -70.04
C GLY A 147 22.74 19.75 -69.14
N GLN A 148 23.61 19.71 -68.13
CA GLN A 148 23.83 20.84 -67.24
C GLN A 148 24.55 21.99 -67.96
N LEU A 149 25.57 21.73 -68.80
CA LEU A 149 26.22 22.75 -69.63
C LEU A 149 25.27 23.38 -70.67
N LEU A 150 24.40 22.59 -71.30
CA LEU A 150 23.42 23.10 -72.27
C LEU A 150 22.29 23.93 -71.61
N PHE A 151 21.79 23.53 -70.44
CA PHE A 151 20.75 24.28 -69.71
C PHE A 151 21.31 25.44 -68.87
N SER A 152 22.53 25.36 -68.36
CA SER A 152 23.18 26.44 -67.61
C SER A 152 23.57 27.62 -68.51
N ALA A 153 23.97 27.36 -69.76
CA ALA A 153 24.26 28.40 -70.74
C ALA A 153 23.00 29.12 -71.26
N SER A 154 21.81 28.50 -71.18
CA SER A 154 20.59 29.01 -71.84
C SER A 154 19.54 29.60 -70.89
N ALA A 155 19.55 29.30 -69.58
CA ALA A 155 18.40 29.61 -68.71
C ALA A 155 18.72 30.18 -67.31
N GLY A 156 19.98 30.44 -66.94
CA GLY A 156 20.30 31.02 -65.62
C GLY A 156 19.97 30.13 -64.41
N LEU A 157 19.82 28.82 -64.63
CA LEU A 157 19.36 27.82 -63.65
C LEU A 157 20.49 27.26 -62.75
N SER A 158 21.66 27.89 -62.71
CA SER A 158 22.80 27.45 -61.90
C SER A 158 22.48 27.33 -60.41
N ASP A 159 21.58 28.19 -59.89
CA ASP A 159 21.15 28.14 -58.48
C ASP A 159 20.36 26.87 -58.13
N LEU A 160 19.66 26.28 -59.11
CA LEU A 160 18.83 25.10 -58.90
C LEU A 160 19.68 23.83 -58.74
N GLY A 161 20.81 23.75 -59.44
CA GLY A 161 21.78 22.67 -59.28
C GLY A 161 22.43 22.67 -57.89
N ARG A 162 22.81 23.86 -57.40
CA ARG A 162 23.39 24.01 -56.06
C ARG A 162 22.41 23.61 -54.97
N ASN A 163 21.15 24.05 -55.07
CA ASN A 163 20.10 23.67 -54.11
C ASN A 163 19.85 22.15 -54.09
N LEU A 164 19.91 21.48 -55.25
CA LEU A 164 19.76 20.02 -55.34
C LEU A 164 20.93 19.27 -54.70
N GLU A 165 22.16 19.77 -54.84
CA GLU A 165 23.33 19.23 -54.15
C GLU A 165 23.27 19.44 -52.64
N GLU A 166 22.82 20.61 -52.18
CA GLU A 166 22.59 20.89 -50.76
C GLU A 166 21.56 19.91 -50.16
N ILE A 167 20.42 19.72 -50.81
CA ILE A 167 19.37 18.77 -50.39
C ILE A 167 19.89 17.32 -50.42
N ARG A 168 20.67 16.92 -51.44
CA ARG A 168 21.29 15.59 -51.47
C ARG A 168 22.31 15.41 -50.35
N GLY A 169 23.10 16.44 -50.04
CA GLY A 169 24.04 16.41 -48.93
C GLY A 169 23.34 16.25 -47.59
N GLU A 170 22.21 16.91 -47.38
CA GLU A 170 21.34 16.70 -46.22
C GLU A 170 20.79 15.27 -46.14
N ALA A 171 20.27 14.76 -47.24
CA ALA A 171 19.75 13.39 -47.30
C ALA A 171 20.86 12.35 -47.02
N ASP A 172 22.04 12.51 -47.62
CA ASP A 172 23.19 11.62 -47.44
C ASP A 172 23.76 11.68 -46.01
N ARG A 173 23.69 12.85 -45.34
CA ARG A 173 24.04 13.00 -43.91
C ARG A 173 23.10 12.21 -43.01
N PHE A 174 21.80 12.26 -43.32
CA PHE A 174 20.79 11.53 -42.56
C PHE A 174 20.89 10.01 -42.80
N TYR A 175 20.95 9.59 -44.07
CA TYR A 175 20.99 8.19 -44.46
C TYR A 175 21.57 7.98 -45.86
N LYS A 176 22.58 7.10 -45.93
CA LYS A 176 23.15 6.63 -47.21
C LYS A 176 23.11 5.10 -47.28
N TYR A 177 22.68 4.57 -48.42
CA TYR A 177 22.56 3.13 -48.62
C TYR A 177 23.93 2.44 -48.43
N ARG A 178 24.00 1.48 -47.50
CA ARG A 178 25.21 0.75 -47.06
C ARG A 178 26.27 1.55 -46.31
N ALA A 179 26.02 2.81 -45.93
CA ALA A 179 26.92 3.51 -45.02
C ALA A 179 26.78 2.95 -43.59
N ARG A 180 27.92 2.74 -42.92
CA ARG A 180 27.98 2.30 -41.50
C ARG A 180 27.84 3.44 -40.50
N SER A 181 27.90 4.69 -40.98
CA SER A 181 27.81 5.92 -40.19
C SER A 181 26.75 6.85 -40.81
N GLY A 182 26.12 7.67 -39.98
CA GLY A 182 25.05 8.60 -40.37
C GLY A 182 24.06 8.82 -39.22
N GLU A 183 23.30 9.91 -39.27
CA GLU A 183 22.42 10.34 -38.18
C GLU A 183 21.39 9.28 -37.78
N LEU A 184 20.85 8.52 -38.76
CA LEU A 184 19.93 7.41 -38.49
C LEU A 184 20.60 6.26 -37.71
N ALA A 185 21.88 5.97 -37.97
CA ALA A 185 22.61 4.93 -37.26
C ALA A 185 22.87 5.35 -35.80
N ASP A 186 23.21 6.62 -35.59
CA ASP A 186 23.40 7.20 -34.26
C ASP A 186 22.10 7.20 -33.46
N LEU A 187 20.98 7.59 -34.09
CA LEU A 187 19.65 7.55 -33.48
C LEU A 187 19.21 6.13 -33.12
N LYS A 188 19.48 5.13 -33.98
CA LYS A 188 19.21 3.71 -33.66
C LYS A 188 20.04 3.24 -32.48
N THR A 189 21.31 3.61 -32.42
CA THR A 189 22.21 3.27 -31.32
C THR A 189 21.71 3.89 -30.02
N ARG A 190 21.34 5.19 -30.06
CA ARG A 190 20.77 5.91 -28.91
C ARG A 190 19.42 5.35 -28.47
N LEU A 191 18.58 4.88 -29.40
CA LEU A 191 17.33 4.20 -29.07
C LEU A 191 17.61 2.86 -28.36
N ALA A 192 18.61 2.11 -28.82
CA ALA A 192 19.00 0.85 -28.17
C ALA A 192 19.54 1.08 -26.75
N THR A 193 20.36 2.11 -26.53
CA THR A 193 20.84 2.47 -25.19
C THR A 193 19.69 2.90 -24.28
N LEU A 194 18.79 3.78 -24.75
CA LEU A 194 17.62 4.22 -23.97
C LEU A 194 16.68 3.06 -23.64
N ARG A 195 16.48 2.09 -24.55
CA ARG A 195 15.70 0.88 -24.26
C ARG A 195 16.36 0.02 -23.18
N ALA A 196 17.69 -0.15 -23.24
CA ALA A 196 18.42 -0.90 -22.23
C ALA A 196 18.40 -0.21 -20.86
N GLU A 197 18.46 1.13 -20.82
CA GLU A 197 18.28 1.92 -19.60
C GLU A 197 16.86 1.78 -19.04
N ARG A 198 15.83 1.88 -19.89
CA ARG A 198 14.43 1.68 -19.46
C ARG A 198 14.23 0.30 -18.85
N GLU A 199 14.74 -0.76 -19.47
CA GLU A 199 14.56 -2.13 -18.98
C GLU A 199 15.23 -2.34 -17.60
N LYS A 200 16.39 -1.70 -17.36
CA LYS A 200 17.01 -1.69 -16.03
C LYS A 200 16.13 -0.97 -15.00
N ILE A 201 15.48 0.13 -15.37
CA ILE A 201 14.57 0.85 -14.47
C ILE A 201 13.27 0.03 -14.22
N ASP A 202 12.69 -0.55 -15.27
CA ASP A 202 11.47 -1.37 -15.17
C ASP A 202 11.68 -2.61 -14.29
N THR A 203 12.86 -3.22 -14.34
CA THR A 203 13.21 -4.33 -13.42
C THR A 203 13.27 -3.89 -11.96
N PHE A 204 13.69 -2.65 -11.66
CA PHE A 204 13.57 -2.08 -10.31
C PHE A 204 12.12 -1.84 -9.91
N ALA A 205 11.23 -1.44 -10.82
CA ALA A 205 9.81 -1.26 -10.53
C ALA A 205 9.13 -2.58 -10.17
N ALA A 206 9.43 -3.67 -10.89
CA ALA A 206 8.90 -5.00 -10.57
C ALA A 206 9.41 -5.52 -9.20
N GLN A 207 10.70 -5.38 -8.93
CA GLN A 207 11.28 -5.74 -7.62
C GLN A 207 10.70 -4.89 -6.49
N TYR A 208 10.52 -3.58 -6.72
CA TYR A 208 9.89 -2.68 -5.76
C TYR A 208 8.45 -3.10 -5.47
N ALA A 209 7.65 -3.40 -6.50
CA ALA A 209 6.29 -3.90 -6.34
C ALA A 209 6.24 -5.20 -5.53
N GLN A 210 7.18 -6.13 -5.78
CA GLN A 210 7.29 -7.38 -5.02
C GLN A 210 7.67 -7.13 -3.55
N LEU A 211 8.62 -6.22 -3.28
CA LEU A 211 9.01 -5.83 -1.93
C LEU A 211 7.87 -5.15 -1.17
N VAL A 212 7.12 -4.26 -1.83
CA VAL A 212 5.93 -3.61 -1.27
C VAL A 212 4.85 -4.63 -0.93
N ALA A 213 4.53 -5.54 -1.84
CA ALA A 213 3.57 -6.61 -1.58
C ALA A 213 4.00 -7.52 -0.42
N THR A 214 5.30 -7.83 -0.33
CA THR A 214 5.86 -8.62 0.77
C THR A 214 5.75 -7.89 2.11
N ARG A 215 6.10 -6.59 2.14
CA ARG A 215 5.94 -5.73 3.31
C ARG A 215 4.48 -5.68 3.77
N ASP A 216 3.55 -5.45 2.85
CA ASP A 216 2.13 -5.28 3.18
C ASP A 216 1.53 -6.59 3.71
N LYS A 217 1.90 -7.72 3.11
CA LYS A 217 1.51 -9.04 3.61
C LYS A 217 2.07 -9.32 5.01
N ALA A 218 3.35 -9.02 5.24
CA ALA A 218 3.98 -9.18 6.55
C ALA A 218 3.35 -8.25 7.60
N PHE A 219 3.02 -7.02 7.22
CA PHE A 219 2.36 -6.04 8.08
C PHE A 219 0.95 -6.49 8.47
N SER A 220 0.16 -7.00 7.52
CA SER A 220 -1.16 -7.57 7.83
C SER A 220 -1.06 -8.74 8.81
N LEU A 221 -0.19 -9.72 8.52
CA LEU A 221 0.05 -10.87 9.39
C LEU A 221 0.49 -10.44 10.80
N TYR A 222 1.35 -9.44 10.90
CA TYR A 222 1.80 -8.90 12.19
C TYR A 222 0.64 -8.30 12.99
N ASN A 223 -0.19 -7.47 12.35
CA ASN A 223 -1.34 -6.85 13.02
C ASN A 223 -2.40 -7.88 13.43
N ASP A 224 -2.64 -8.89 12.60
CA ASP A 224 -3.56 -9.98 12.92
C ASP A 224 -3.10 -10.75 14.17
N VAL A 225 -1.81 -11.13 14.21
CA VAL A 225 -1.21 -11.81 15.37
C VAL A 225 -1.22 -10.92 16.61
N LEU A 226 -0.98 -9.61 16.46
CA LEU A 226 -1.04 -8.66 17.58
C LEU A 226 -2.46 -8.55 18.14
N GLY A 227 -3.47 -8.51 17.27
CA GLY A 227 -4.87 -8.52 17.64
C GLY A 227 -5.28 -9.79 18.38
N GLU A 228 -4.88 -10.95 17.86
CA GLU A 228 -5.12 -12.25 18.54
C GLU A 228 -4.45 -12.32 19.91
N ARG A 229 -3.18 -11.87 20.01
CA ARG A 229 -2.48 -11.82 21.29
C ARG A 229 -3.19 -10.93 22.30
N ALA A 230 -3.71 -9.77 21.87
CA ALA A 230 -4.46 -8.86 22.75
C ALA A 230 -5.77 -9.50 23.24
N ARG A 231 -6.51 -10.20 22.37
CA ARG A 231 -7.73 -10.94 22.74
C ARG A 231 -7.44 -12.04 23.76
N ILE A 232 -6.40 -12.84 23.51
CA ILE A 232 -5.99 -13.92 24.42
C ILE A 232 -5.58 -13.34 25.77
N ALA A 233 -4.77 -12.28 25.80
CA ALA A 233 -4.35 -11.64 27.04
C ALA A 233 -5.54 -11.08 27.85
N ALA A 234 -6.50 -10.44 27.17
CA ALA A 234 -7.72 -9.96 27.82
C ALA A 234 -8.55 -11.11 28.42
N ARG A 235 -8.68 -12.24 27.69
CA ARG A 235 -9.38 -13.43 28.17
C ARG A 235 -8.67 -14.08 29.36
N CYS A 236 -7.34 -14.18 29.32
CA CYS A 236 -6.56 -14.67 30.47
C CYS A 236 -6.79 -13.79 31.70
N GLY A 237 -6.73 -12.46 31.56
CA GLY A 237 -6.98 -11.55 32.69
C GLY A 237 -8.42 -11.58 33.21
N GLU A 238 -9.41 -11.88 32.37
CA GLU A 238 -10.78 -12.16 32.82
C GLU A 238 -10.86 -13.46 33.63
N ILE A 239 -10.27 -14.54 33.12
CA ILE A 239 -10.26 -15.85 33.79
C ILE A 239 -9.53 -15.76 35.14
N GLU A 240 -8.38 -15.08 35.21
CA GLU A 240 -7.65 -14.87 36.46
C GLU A 240 -8.48 -14.12 37.49
N ARG A 241 -9.19 -13.05 37.09
CA ARG A 241 -10.10 -12.33 37.99
C ARG A 241 -11.22 -13.22 38.52
N LEU A 242 -11.80 -14.07 37.67
CA LEU A 242 -12.81 -15.03 38.09
C LEU A 242 -12.26 -16.08 39.06
N LEU A 243 -11.06 -16.61 38.77
CA LEU A 243 -10.37 -17.57 39.65
C LEU A 243 -10.05 -16.95 41.01
N LEU A 244 -9.60 -15.68 41.06
CA LEU A 244 -9.36 -14.95 42.31
C LEU A 244 -10.65 -14.67 43.10
N ALA A 245 -11.78 -14.48 42.41
CA ALA A 245 -13.07 -14.25 43.04
C ALA A 245 -13.72 -15.54 43.59
N LEU A 246 -13.38 -16.70 43.02
CA LEU A 246 -14.03 -17.98 43.32
C LEU A 246 -13.93 -18.38 44.82
N PRO A 247 -12.77 -18.28 45.50
CA PRO A 247 -12.68 -18.56 46.93
C PRO A 247 -13.50 -17.60 47.78
N ARG A 248 -13.56 -16.32 47.39
CA ARG A 248 -14.38 -15.31 48.10
C ARG A 248 -15.87 -15.59 47.94
N LEU A 249 -16.29 -16.03 46.77
CA LEU A 249 -17.66 -16.47 46.53
C LEU A 249 -18.00 -17.72 47.38
N GLY A 250 -17.06 -18.65 47.51
CA GLY A 250 -17.18 -19.79 48.43
C GLY A 250 -17.37 -19.33 49.87
N ALA A 251 -16.46 -18.50 50.39
CA ALA A 251 -16.55 -17.97 51.76
C ALA A 251 -17.87 -17.20 52.00
N LEU A 252 -18.34 -16.41 51.03
CA LEU A 252 -19.62 -15.71 51.12
C LEU A 252 -20.80 -16.68 51.20
N ARG A 253 -20.79 -17.75 50.41
CA ARG A 253 -21.83 -18.79 50.45
C ARG A 253 -21.84 -19.50 51.80
N ASP A 254 -20.66 -19.84 52.33
CA ASP A 254 -20.51 -20.49 53.63
C ASP A 254 -21.04 -19.59 54.76
N ILE A 255 -20.67 -18.30 54.76
CA ILE A 255 -21.17 -17.33 55.74
C ILE A 255 -22.68 -17.19 55.64
N ARG A 256 -23.24 -17.07 54.43
CA ARG A 256 -24.69 -16.99 54.23
C ARG A 256 -25.40 -18.24 54.72
N GLN A 257 -24.85 -19.44 54.49
CA GLN A 257 -25.40 -20.68 55.04
C GLN A 257 -25.38 -20.70 56.56
N ARG A 258 -24.31 -20.20 57.20
CA ARG A 258 -24.23 -20.11 58.68
C ARG A 258 -25.21 -19.09 59.26
N LEU A 259 -25.50 -18.02 58.53
CA LEU A 259 -26.46 -17.00 58.94
C LEU A 259 -27.91 -17.37 58.65
N LEU A 260 -28.17 -18.30 57.71
CA LEU A 260 -29.52 -18.67 57.29
C LEU A 260 -30.42 -19.12 58.47
N PRO A 261 -29.97 -19.94 59.43
CA PRO A 261 -30.80 -20.31 60.59
C PRO A 261 -31.10 -19.15 61.55
N LEU A 262 -30.37 -18.04 61.45
CA LEU A 262 -30.50 -16.85 62.30
C LEU A 262 -31.33 -15.75 61.61
N ALA A 263 -31.83 -15.98 60.39
CA ALA A 263 -32.50 -14.97 59.59
C ALA A 263 -33.80 -14.44 60.21
N ASP A 264 -34.47 -15.27 61.02
CA ASP A 264 -35.75 -14.93 61.66
C ASP A 264 -35.57 -14.25 63.04
N LEU A 265 -34.32 -14.04 63.49
CA LEU A 265 -34.07 -13.33 64.75
C LEU A 265 -34.42 -11.84 64.61
N PRO A 266 -35.02 -11.22 65.64
CA PRO A 266 -35.30 -9.78 65.63
C PRO A 266 -34.00 -8.97 65.61
N ASP A 267 -34.05 -7.79 64.98
CA ASP A 267 -32.91 -6.86 64.98
C ASP A 267 -32.54 -6.45 66.41
N ILE A 268 -31.26 -6.60 66.74
CA ILE A 268 -30.73 -6.24 68.06
C ILE A 268 -30.78 -4.71 68.22
N PRO A 269 -31.43 -4.18 69.28
CA PRO A 269 -31.43 -2.74 69.56
C PRO A 269 -30.01 -2.17 69.73
N ARG A 270 -29.79 -0.95 69.24
CA ARG A 270 -28.50 -0.27 69.38
C ARG A 270 -28.15 -0.10 70.87
N GLY A 271 -26.94 -0.51 71.27
CA GLY A 271 -26.42 -0.40 72.64
C GLY A 271 -26.45 -1.70 73.45
N TRP A 272 -27.16 -2.73 73.00
CA TRP A 272 -27.20 -4.02 73.69
C TRP A 272 -25.83 -4.71 73.79
N ALA A 273 -24.95 -4.54 72.81
CA ALA A 273 -23.60 -5.12 72.87
C ALA A 273 -22.77 -4.59 74.06
N GLU A 274 -22.97 -3.33 74.45
CA GLU A 274 -22.31 -2.71 75.60
C GLU A 274 -23.02 -3.04 76.92
N GLN A 275 -24.35 -3.22 76.86
CA GLN A 275 -25.17 -3.55 78.03
C GLN A 275 -25.13 -5.04 78.39
N LEU A 276 -24.91 -5.94 77.42
CA LEU A 276 -24.96 -7.39 77.63
C LEU A 276 -24.00 -7.89 78.72
N PRO A 277 -22.71 -7.47 78.78
CA PRO A 277 -21.83 -7.89 79.87
C PRO A 277 -22.27 -7.38 81.24
N ALA A 278 -22.90 -6.20 81.31
CA ALA A 278 -23.46 -5.68 82.55
C ALA A 278 -24.70 -6.47 82.96
N MET A 279 -25.61 -6.72 82.01
CA MET A 279 -26.82 -7.52 82.24
C MET A 279 -26.48 -8.96 82.66
N GLN A 280 -25.46 -9.60 82.09
CA GLN A 280 -24.99 -10.93 82.52
C GLN A 280 -24.44 -10.91 83.95
N LYS A 281 -23.73 -9.84 84.34
CA LYS A 281 -23.27 -9.67 85.72
C LYS A 281 -24.43 -9.42 86.68
N ASP A 282 -25.39 -8.60 86.26
CA ASP A 282 -26.58 -8.29 87.03
C ASP A 282 -27.45 -9.55 87.21
N GLU A 283 -27.60 -10.38 86.17
CA GLU A 283 -28.29 -11.67 86.23
C GLU A 283 -27.67 -12.58 87.30
N VAL A 284 -26.35 -12.81 87.24
CA VAL A 284 -25.64 -13.63 88.25
C VAL A 284 -25.75 -13.02 89.65
N ALA A 285 -25.65 -11.70 89.78
CA ALA A 285 -25.74 -11.02 91.07
C ALA A 285 -27.16 -11.10 91.67
N LEU A 286 -28.18 -10.93 90.83
CA LEU A 286 -29.58 -11.05 91.22
C LEU A 286 -29.94 -12.50 91.57
N GLU A 287 -29.47 -13.48 90.82
CA GLU A 287 -29.67 -14.90 91.12
C GLU A 287 -29.04 -15.28 92.46
N THR A 288 -27.80 -14.83 92.72
CA THR A 288 -27.14 -15.04 94.02
C THR A 288 -27.90 -14.36 95.16
N ARG A 289 -28.40 -13.14 94.94
CA ARG A 289 -29.16 -12.40 95.95
C ARG A 289 -30.53 -13.05 96.21
N ALA A 290 -31.20 -13.54 95.18
CA ALA A 290 -32.46 -14.26 95.30
C ALA A 290 -32.27 -15.52 96.15
N GLN A 291 -31.23 -16.32 95.85
CA GLN A 291 -30.90 -17.50 96.65
C GLN A 291 -30.62 -17.15 98.12
N ALA A 292 -29.84 -16.09 98.39
CA ALA A 292 -29.56 -15.67 99.76
C ALA A 292 -30.82 -15.22 100.52
N VAL A 293 -31.77 -14.58 99.84
CA VAL A 293 -33.06 -14.20 100.44
C VAL A 293 -33.93 -15.44 100.68
N GLU A 294 -33.97 -16.40 99.76
CA GLU A 294 -34.67 -17.67 99.95
C GLU A 294 -34.11 -18.44 101.16
N ASP A 295 -32.78 -18.52 101.28
CA ASP A 295 -32.11 -19.17 102.42
C ASP A 295 -32.45 -18.46 103.75
N GLU A 296 -32.49 -17.13 103.75
CA GLU A 296 -32.84 -16.32 104.93
C GLU A 296 -34.32 -16.47 105.31
N VAL A 297 -35.22 -16.53 104.33
CA VAL A 297 -36.64 -16.82 104.56
C VAL A 297 -36.78 -18.21 105.19
N ALA A 298 -36.13 -19.23 104.62
CA ALA A 298 -36.15 -20.58 105.17
C ALA A 298 -35.60 -20.64 106.60
N ARG A 299 -34.54 -19.86 106.90
CA ARG A 299 -33.98 -19.73 108.26
C ARG A 299 -35.00 -19.11 109.22
N LEU A 300 -35.61 -17.98 108.85
CA LEU A 300 -36.60 -17.26 109.67
C LEU A 300 -37.88 -18.09 109.87
N GLU A 301 -38.35 -18.81 108.85
CA GLU A 301 -39.47 -19.75 108.98
C GLU A 301 -39.13 -20.87 109.96
N GLY A 302 -37.90 -21.40 109.91
CA GLY A 302 -37.40 -22.38 110.88
C GLY A 302 -37.35 -21.82 112.30
N GLU A 303 -36.86 -20.59 112.50
CA GLU A 303 -36.86 -19.92 113.79
C GLU A 303 -38.28 -19.70 114.31
N LEU A 304 -39.20 -19.25 113.46
CA LEU A 304 -40.60 -19.02 113.81
C LEU A 304 -41.30 -20.33 114.20
N ALA A 305 -41.05 -21.42 113.48
CA ALA A 305 -41.57 -22.75 113.81
C ALA A 305 -41.00 -23.29 115.14
N ALA A 306 -39.77 -22.90 115.51
CA ALA A 306 -39.13 -23.29 116.77
C ALA A 306 -39.61 -22.48 117.99
N ILE A 307 -40.33 -21.36 117.79
CA ILE A 307 -40.90 -20.59 118.89
C ILE A 307 -42.01 -21.40 119.56
N VAL A 308 -41.71 -21.92 120.75
CA VAL A 308 -42.71 -22.56 121.61
C VAL A 308 -43.36 -21.49 122.48
N VAL A 309 -44.60 -21.12 122.15
CA VAL A 309 -45.38 -20.16 122.94
C VAL A 309 -45.88 -20.84 124.21
N ASP A 310 -45.39 -20.39 125.36
CA ASP A 310 -45.96 -20.77 126.65
C ASP A 310 -47.33 -20.10 126.85
N GLN A 311 -48.39 -20.84 126.53
CA GLN A 311 -49.77 -20.38 126.64
C GLN A 311 -50.16 -20.03 128.09
N ALA A 312 -49.55 -20.69 129.09
CA ALA A 312 -49.83 -20.39 130.50
C ALA A 312 -49.24 -19.03 130.89
N ALA A 313 -48.00 -18.75 130.49
CA ALA A 313 -47.37 -17.44 130.68
C ALA A 313 -48.13 -16.33 129.91
N LEU A 314 -48.53 -16.60 128.66
CA LEU A 314 -49.28 -15.66 127.84
C LEU A 314 -50.62 -15.27 128.49
N ALA A 315 -51.39 -16.26 128.96
CA ALA A 315 -52.67 -16.03 129.65
C ALA A 315 -52.51 -15.22 130.96
N LEU A 316 -51.37 -15.33 131.64
CA LEU A 316 -51.08 -14.56 132.85
C LEU A 316 -50.75 -13.09 132.57
N THR A 317 -50.44 -12.70 131.33
CA THR A 317 -50.00 -11.34 130.99
C THR A 317 -51.08 -10.30 131.31
N GLN A 318 -52.36 -10.62 131.04
CA GLN A 318 -53.49 -9.76 131.42
C GLN A 318 -53.71 -9.67 132.94
N ARG A 319 -53.29 -10.68 133.72
CA ARG A 319 -53.35 -10.64 135.18
C ARG A 319 -52.17 -9.85 135.76
N PHE A 320 -51.00 -9.92 135.14
CA PHE A 320 -49.82 -9.16 135.54
C PHE A 320 -49.96 -7.65 135.30
N SER A 321 -50.65 -7.22 134.24
CA SER A 321 -50.93 -5.79 134.04
C SER A 321 -51.76 -5.20 135.20
N GLY A 322 -52.79 -5.93 135.66
CA GLY A 322 -53.62 -5.53 136.81
C GLY A 322 -52.91 -5.58 138.17
N LEU A 323 -51.81 -6.34 138.31
CA LEU A 323 -51.02 -6.38 139.54
C LEU A 323 -50.29 -5.06 139.82
N SER A 324 -49.97 -4.26 138.79
CA SER A 324 -49.36 -2.94 138.98
C SER A 324 -50.30 -1.96 139.69
N ASP A 325 -51.57 -1.92 139.29
CA ASP A 325 -52.62 -1.11 139.90
C ASP A 325 -52.96 -1.59 141.32
N LEU A 326 -53.03 -2.91 141.53
CA LEU A 326 -53.25 -3.48 142.86
C LEU A 326 -52.09 -3.18 143.83
N ARG A 327 -50.85 -3.17 143.34
CA ARG A 327 -49.68 -2.76 144.13
C ARG A 327 -49.79 -1.29 144.55
N ALA A 328 -50.19 -0.39 143.65
CA ALA A 328 -50.39 1.02 143.97
C ALA A 328 -51.46 1.22 145.06
N ARG A 329 -52.59 0.49 144.99
CA ARG A 329 -53.64 0.51 146.02
C ARG A 329 -53.16 -0.01 147.38
N SER A 330 -52.40 -1.11 147.39
CA SER A 330 -51.83 -1.68 148.63
C SER A 330 -50.86 -0.73 149.33
N VAL A 331 -49.96 -0.07 148.58
CA VAL A 331 -49.02 0.91 149.16
C VAL A 331 -49.76 2.12 149.75
N THR A 332 -50.83 2.57 149.11
CA THR A 332 -51.66 3.68 149.62
C THR A 332 -52.36 3.27 150.91
N ALA A 333 -53.03 2.12 150.94
CA ALA A 333 -53.70 1.61 152.13
C ALA A 333 -52.75 1.38 153.32
N THR A 334 -51.50 0.98 153.07
CA THR A 334 -50.49 0.77 154.11
C THR A 334 -50.09 2.08 154.81
N LYS A 335 -50.13 3.22 154.10
CA LYS A 335 -49.84 4.55 154.66
C LYS A 335 -51.02 5.16 155.43
N ASP A 336 -52.25 4.87 155.02
CA ASP A 336 -53.46 5.44 155.64
C ASP A 336 -53.89 4.72 156.94
N ILE A 337 -53.57 3.42 157.10
CA ILE A 337 -53.99 2.63 158.28
C ILE A 337 -53.51 3.22 159.63
N PRO A 338 -52.25 3.66 159.79
CA PRO A 338 -51.79 4.30 161.02
C PRO A 338 -52.56 5.58 161.36
N GLU A 339 -52.86 6.42 160.36
CA GLU A 339 -53.57 7.69 160.52
C GLU A 339 -55.03 7.44 160.93
N ARG A 340 -55.71 6.50 160.27
CA ARG A 340 -57.06 6.04 160.65
C ARG A 340 -57.12 5.46 162.07
N ARG A 341 -56.09 4.72 162.50
CA ARG A 341 -55.99 4.21 163.88
C ARG A 341 -55.76 5.32 164.91
N LEU A 342 -55.04 6.37 164.55
CA LEU A 342 -54.86 7.54 165.41
C LEU A 342 -56.18 8.30 165.59
N GLN A 343 -56.90 8.56 164.49
CA GLN A 343 -58.23 9.17 164.52
C GLN A 343 -59.21 8.35 165.37
N LEU A 344 -59.17 7.02 165.28
CA LEU A 344 -59.99 6.15 166.14
C LEU A 344 -59.68 6.39 167.62
N ARG A 345 -58.39 6.45 168.00
CA ARG A 345 -57.98 6.71 169.39
C ARG A 345 -58.38 8.10 169.88
N GLU A 346 -58.32 9.11 169.03
CA GLU A 346 -58.79 10.46 169.38
C GLU A 346 -60.30 10.46 169.63
N VAL A 347 -61.08 9.78 168.78
CA VAL A 347 -62.52 9.62 168.98
C VAL A 347 -62.81 8.84 170.26
N ASP A 348 -62.08 7.76 170.54
CA ASP A 348 -62.20 6.98 171.79
C ASP A 348 -61.87 7.82 173.03
N LEU A 349 -60.89 8.72 172.96
CA LEU A 349 -60.57 9.67 174.03
C LEU A 349 -61.68 10.70 174.24
N VAL A 350 -62.26 11.23 173.16
CA VAL A 350 -63.41 12.14 173.23
C VAL A 350 -64.60 11.44 173.88
N ILE A 351 -64.90 10.22 173.46
CA ILE A 351 -65.95 9.38 174.04
C ILE A 351 -65.67 9.15 175.54
N SER A 352 -64.44 8.80 175.91
CA SER A 352 -64.04 8.61 177.31
C SER A 352 -64.24 9.88 178.15
N GLY A 353 -63.90 11.06 177.61
CA GLY A 353 -64.12 12.34 178.28
C GLY A 353 -65.61 12.71 178.44
N ILE A 354 -66.46 12.30 177.48
CA ILE A 354 -67.92 12.46 177.59
C ILE A 354 -68.46 11.53 178.69
N LEU A 355 -68.01 10.26 178.73
CA LEU A 355 -68.40 9.29 179.78
C LEU A 355 -68.03 9.76 181.19
N GLU A 356 -66.89 10.42 181.33
CA GLU A 356 -66.44 10.98 182.61
C GLU A 356 -67.32 12.15 183.07
N ARG A 357 -67.80 13.02 182.16
CA ARG A 357 -68.69 14.15 182.48
C ARG A 357 -70.09 13.74 182.90
N ILE A 358 -70.55 12.56 182.51
CA ILE A 358 -71.85 11.99 182.93
C ILE A 358 -71.71 11.08 184.15
N GLU A 359 -70.58 11.15 184.86
CA GLU A 359 -70.23 10.36 186.06
C GLU A 359 -70.30 8.83 185.85
N ARG A 360 -70.14 8.35 184.61
CA ARG A 360 -70.12 6.92 184.25
C ARG A 360 -68.76 6.50 183.70
N LYS A 361 -67.73 6.67 184.51
CA LYS A 361 -66.32 6.48 184.14
C LYS A 361 -65.95 5.03 183.78
N ASP A 362 -66.66 4.05 184.33
CA ASP A 362 -66.36 2.62 184.13
C ASP A 362 -67.26 1.93 183.07
N GLU A 363 -67.95 2.71 182.23
CA GLU A 363 -68.80 2.14 181.16
C GLU A 363 -67.97 1.71 179.94
N SER A 364 -67.95 0.41 179.67
CA SER A 364 -67.14 -0.20 178.61
C SER A 364 -67.78 -0.21 177.21
N GLU A 365 -69.08 0.10 177.09
CA GLU A 365 -69.80 0.23 175.81
C GLU A 365 -70.59 1.56 175.71
N PRO A 366 -69.92 2.69 175.41
CA PRO A 366 -70.55 4.01 175.35
C PRO A 366 -71.76 4.12 174.39
N GLY A 367 -71.78 3.33 173.31
CA GLY A 367 -72.86 3.34 172.32
C GLY A 367 -74.20 2.77 172.81
N ARG A 368 -74.24 2.13 173.99
CA ARG A 368 -75.46 1.55 174.58
C ARG A 368 -76.05 2.36 175.74
N LEU A 369 -75.44 3.49 176.10
CA LEU A 369 -75.95 4.37 177.15
C LEU A 369 -77.23 5.09 176.73
N LEU A 370 -78.34 4.76 177.39
CA LEU A 370 -79.58 5.51 177.32
C LEU A 370 -79.63 6.50 178.48
N LEU A 371 -79.34 7.77 178.21
CA LEU A 371 -79.51 8.85 179.18
C LEU A 371 -81.01 9.17 179.28
N SER A 372 -81.60 8.99 180.46
CA SER A 372 -82.97 9.40 180.75
C SER A 372 -83.06 10.93 180.69
N ALA A 373 -83.80 11.46 179.71
CA ALA A 373 -84.13 12.87 179.62
C ALA A 373 -85.08 13.26 180.77
N SER A 374 -84.78 14.37 181.44
CA SER A 374 -85.77 15.15 182.18
C SER A 374 -86.83 15.71 181.24
#